data_AF-A0A961TMX5-F1
#
_entry.id   AF-A0A961TMX5-F1
#
_cell.length_a   1.000
_cell.length_b   1.000
_cell.length_c   1.000
_cell.angle_alpha   90.00
_cell.angle_beta   90.00
_cell.angle_gamma   90.00
#
_symmetry.space_group_name_H-M   'P 1'
#
loop_
_entity.id
_entity.type
_entity.pdbx_description
1 polymer ?
#
loop_
_entity_poly.entity_id
_entity_poly.type
_entity_poly.pdbx_seq_one_letter_code
_entity_poly.pdbx_strand_id
1 'polypeptide(L)'
;MSTAKKPAYDAFQFPQFDVSNFDIAKLSEGYRDFAEKAMSQSTEVYEKYKTAAEEATASAQKSFDAMREGVAVMSAKAIENTKTNTEAGVAFVEKLAAAKTFAEVLELQGEFFRSAFETLASQAKETQDLAVKVGEKTVAPAKAATQKAVAEVTKAVEKAA
;
A
#
# COMPACT_ATOMS: atom_id res chain seq x y z
N MET A 1 70.84 16.10 -72.08
CA MET A 1 70.05 15.29 -71.11
C MET A 1 69.50 16.24 -70.07
N SER A 2 68.17 16.34 -69.99
CA SER A 2 67.41 17.33 -69.23
C SER A 2 67.09 16.79 -67.84
N THR A 3 67.47 17.48 -66.76
CA THR A 3 67.03 17.17 -65.40
C THR A 3 65.85 18.08 -65.04
N ALA A 4 64.64 17.56 -65.21
CA ALA A 4 63.40 18.26 -64.89
C ALA A 4 63.17 18.31 -63.37
N LYS A 5 63.05 19.54 -62.86
CA LYS A 5 62.55 19.90 -61.53
C LYS A 5 61.04 19.58 -61.46
N LYS A 6 60.58 18.82 -60.46
CA LYS A 6 59.15 18.65 -60.12
C LYS A 6 58.92 18.71 -58.60
N PRO A 7 57.72 19.13 -58.18
CA PRO A 7 57.52 20.14 -57.14
C PRO A 7 57.30 19.56 -55.75
N ALA A 8 57.54 20.40 -54.74
CA ALA A 8 57.02 20.19 -53.39
C ALA A 8 55.48 20.21 -53.44
N TYR A 9 54.85 19.14 -52.97
CA TYR A 9 53.44 19.13 -52.62
C TYR A 9 53.35 19.08 -51.09
N ASP A 10 53.17 20.26 -50.50
CA ASP A 10 52.58 20.42 -49.17
C ASP A 10 51.10 20.07 -49.29
N ALA A 11 50.70 18.88 -48.83
CA ALA A 11 49.30 18.56 -48.66
C ALA A 11 49.12 17.52 -47.55
N PHE A 12 48.35 17.92 -46.53
CA PHE A 12 47.93 17.21 -45.30
C PHE A 12 48.89 17.20 -44.10
N GLN A 13 49.09 18.38 -43.48
CA GLN A 13 49.36 18.42 -42.04
C GLN A 13 48.07 18.11 -41.27
N PHE A 14 47.95 16.90 -40.72
CA PHE A 14 46.96 16.61 -39.69
C PHE A 14 47.39 17.31 -38.39
N PRO A 15 46.49 18.01 -37.67
CA PRO A 15 46.82 18.54 -36.35
C PRO A 15 47.28 17.40 -35.45
N GLN A 16 48.53 17.48 -34.99
CA GLN A 16 49.10 16.54 -34.04
C GLN A 16 48.35 16.70 -32.72
N PHE A 17 47.51 15.74 -32.38
CA PHE A 17 46.93 15.64 -31.04
C PHE A 17 48.06 15.22 -30.09
N ASP A 18 48.50 16.16 -29.25
CA ASP A 18 49.52 15.90 -28.25
C ASP A 18 48.92 15.11 -27.07
N VAL A 19 49.10 13.78 -27.14
CA VAL A 19 48.68 12.83 -26.09
C VAL A 19 49.63 12.81 -24.89
N SER A 20 50.73 13.57 -24.92
CA SER A 20 51.75 13.58 -23.85
C SER A 20 51.27 14.28 -22.59
N ASN A 21 50.30 15.20 -22.71
CA ASN A 21 49.59 15.82 -21.59
C ASN A 21 48.36 15.01 -21.13
N PHE A 22 48.10 13.86 -21.74
CA PHE A 22 47.05 12.93 -21.34
C PHE A 22 47.63 11.99 -20.28
N ASP A 23 47.43 12.30 -19.00
CA ASP A 23 47.86 11.45 -17.90
C ASP A 23 46.95 10.22 -17.80
N ILE A 24 47.26 9.22 -18.63
CA ILE A 24 46.51 7.96 -18.77
C ILE A 24 46.38 7.24 -17.42
N ALA A 25 47.37 7.39 -16.52
CA ALA A 25 47.33 6.77 -15.20
C ALA A 25 46.25 7.39 -14.31
N LYS A 26 46.18 8.73 -14.20
CA LYS A 26 45.10 9.43 -13.48
C LYS A 26 43.73 9.19 -14.09
N LEU A 27 43.65 9.10 -15.42
CA LEU A 27 42.42 8.76 -16.11
C LEU A 27 41.96 7.33 -15.74
N SER A 28 42.89 6.39 -15.65
CA SER A 28 42.62 4.99 -15.30
C SER A 28 42.17 4.81 -13.85
N GLU A 29 42.78 5.53 -12.90
CA GLU A 29 42.37 5.53 -11.49
C GLU A 29 41.01 6.20 -11.31
N GLY A 30 40.79 7.37 -11.94
CA GLY A 30 39.49 8.03 -11.93
C GLY A 30 38.37 7.17 -12.52
N TYR A 31 38.66 6.41 -13.57
CA TYR A 31 37.70 5.46 -14.17
C TYR A 31 37.46 4.23 -13.29
N ARG A 32 38.49 3.73 -12.60
CA ARG A 32 38.37 2.61 -11.66
C ARG A 32 37.58 3.02 -10.42
N ASP A 33 37.89 4.16 -9.81
CA ASP A 33 37.13 4.73 -8.69
C ASP A 33 35.66 5.02 -9.07
N PHE A 34 35.45 5.56 -10.27
CA PHE A 34 34.10 5.78 -10.78
C PHE A 34 33.35 4.46 -10.99
N ALA A 35 34.00 3.44 -11.55
CA ALA A 35 33.40 2.13 -11.75
C ALA A 35 33.07 1.44 -10.42
N GLU A 36 33.95 1.51 -9.42
CA GLU A 36 33.73 0.96 -8.08
C GLU A 36 32.59 1.69 -7.35
N LYS A 37 32.53 3.02 -7.46
CA LYS A 37 31.42 3.82 -6.91
C LYS A 37 30.11 3.56 -7.64
N ALA A 38 30.11 3.49 -8.97
CA ALA A 38 28.93 3.22 -9.76
C ALA A 38 28.37 1.81 -9.48
N MET A 39 29.25 0.81 -9.30
CA MET A 39 28.85 -0.56 -8.99
C MET A 39 28.31 -0.69 -7.56
N SER A 40 28.98 -0.09 -6.58
CA SER A 40 28.51 -0.10 -5.18
C SER A 40 27.19 0.69 -5.00
N GLN A 41 27.09 1.89 -5.58
CA GLN A 41 25.87 2.70 -5.51
C GLN A 41 24.69 2.05 -6.26
N SER A 42 24.92 1.42 -7.41
CA SER A 42 23.85 0.74 -8.16
C SER A 42 23.33 -0.49 -7.40
N THR A 43 24.21 -1.24 -6.74
CA THR A 43 23.82 -2.37 -5.90
C THR A 43 23.03 -1.90 -4.68
N GLU A 44 23.49 -0.84 -4.00
CA GLU A 44 22.78 -0.26 -2.85
C GLU A 44 21.39 0.27 -3.25
N VAL A 45 21.28 0.99 -4.37
CA VAL A 45 20.01 1.49 -4.89
C VAL A 45 19.09 0.35 -5.30
N TYR A 46 19.62 -0.70 -5.92
CA TYR A 46 18.86 -1.90 -6.28
C TYR A 46 18.29 -2.61 -5.04
N GLU A 47 19.10 -2.83 -4.01
CA GLU A 47 18.64 -3.47 -2.77
C GLU A 47 17.58 -2.63 -2.04
N LYS A 48 17.73 -1.29 -2.02
CA LYS A 48 16.69 -0.38 -1.50
C LYS A 48 15.40 -0.47 -2.30
N TYR A 49 15.49 -0.48 -3.64
CA TYR A 49 14.32 -0.60 -4.50
C TYR A 49 13.61 -1.94 -4.30
N LYS A 50 14.38 -3.05 -4.25
CA LYS A 50 13.85 -4.39 -4.01
C LYS A 50 13.13 -4.46 -2.66
N THR A 51 13.76 -3.95 -1.60
CA THR A 51 13.16 -3.90 -0.25
C THR A 51 11.86 -3.10 -0.27
N ALA A 52 11.84 -1.93 -0.90
CA ALA A 52 10.63 -1.11 -1.02
C ALA A 52 9.51 -1.83 -1.81
N ALA A 53 9.86 -2.56 -2.86
CA ALA A 53 8.90 -3.35 -3.64
C ALA A 53 8.33 -4.55 -2.84
N GLU A 54 9.17 -5.24 -2.07
CA GLU A 54 8.75 -6.32 -1.18
C GLU A 54 7.82 -5.79 -0.07
N GLU A 55 8.14 -4.64 0.53
CA GLU A 55 7.31 -3.98 1.54
C GLU A 55 5.96 -3.52 0.98
N ALA A 56 5.97 -2.92 -0.21
CA ALA A 56 4.74 -2.50 -0.89
C ALA A 56 3.84 -3.70 -1.19
N THR A 57 4.42 -4.80 -1.67
CA THR A 57 3.70 -6.06 -1.95
C THR A 57 3.12 -6.66 -0.68
N ALA A 58 3.92 -6.74 0.39
CA ALA A 58 3.47 -7.26 1.68
C ALA A 58 2.36 -6.39 2.30
N SER A 59 2.46 -5.07 2.18
CA SER A 59 1.41 -4.15 2.62
C SER A 59 0.11 -4.36 1.84
N ALA A 60 0.19 -4.48 0.52
CA ALA A 60 -0.97 -4.74 -0.32
C ALA A 60 -1.65 -6.07 0.05
N GLN A 61 -0.86 -7.13 0.26
CA GLN A 61 -1.40 -8.42 0.65
C GLN A 61 -2.12 -8.37 2.00
N LYS A 62 -1.54 -7.70 3.01
CA LYS A 62 -2.20 -7.48 4.30
C LYS A 62 -3.51 -6.70 4.18
N SER A 63 -3.56 -5.68 3.32
CA SER A 63 -4.79 -4.93 3.05
C SER A 63 -5.87 -5.82 2.41
N PHE A 64 -5.49 -6.68 1.48
CA PHE A 64 -6.40 -7.66 0.87
C PHE A 64 -6.93 -8.69 1.86
N ASP A 65 -6.06 -9.20 2.73
CA ASP A 65 -6.45 -10.16 3.77
C ASP A 65 -7.40 -9.51 4.78
N ALA A 66 -7.08 -8.28 5.24
CA ALA A 66 -7.97 -7.50 6.12
C ALA A 66 -9.34 -7.23 5.47
N MET A 67 -9.37 -6.94 4.17
CA MET A 67 -10.62 -6.77 3.44
C MET A 67 -11.42 -8.09 3.39
N ARG A 68 -10.79 -9.23 3.08
CA ARG A 68 -11.44 -10.54 3.07
C ARG A 68 -12.02 -10.90 4.43
N GLU A 69 -11.24 -10.71 5.50
CA GLU A 69 -11.72 -10.90 6.87
C GLU A 69 -12.90 -9.98 7.18
N GLY A 70 -12.82 -8.71 6.76
CA GLY A 70 -13.91 -7.75 6.92
C GLY A 70 -15.21 -8.21 6.26
N VAL A 71 -15.15 -8.74 5.04
CA VAL A 71 -16.32 -9.31 4.36
C VAL A 71 -16.90 -10.50 5.15
N ALA A 72 -16.06 -11.39 5.67
CA ALA A 72 -16.51 -12.53 6.46
C ALA A 72 -17.17 -12.13 7.78
N VAL A 73 -16.64 -11.10 8.47
CA VAL A 73 -17.24 -10.61 9.71
C VAL A 73 -18.56 -9.90 9.43
N MET A 74 -18.65 -9.09 8.37
CA MET A 74 -19.88 -8.42 7.96
C MET A 74 -20.98 -9.42 7.57
N SER A 75 -20.64 -10.50 6.85
CA SER A 75 -21.61 -11.54 6.49
C SER A 75 -22.11 -12.33 7.70
N ALA A 76 -21.22 -12.67 8.63
CA ALA A 76 -21.60 -13.29 9.90
C ALA A 76 -22.58 -12.41 10.69
N LYS A 77 -22.32 -11.09 10.76
CA LYS A 77 -23.22 -10.16 11.45
C LYS A 77 -24.59 -10.04 10.79
N ALA A 78 -24.66 -10.07 9.46
CA ALA A 78 -25.93 -10.07 8.74
C ALA A 78 -26.77 -11.32 9.05
N ILE A 79 -26.13 -12.49 9.16
CA ILE A 79 -26.78 -13.74 9.54
C ILE A 79 -27.29 -13.67 10.98
N GLU A 80 -26.49 -13.13 11.91
CA GLU A 80 -26.89 -12.92 13.31
C GLU A 80 -28.12 -12.01 13.41
N ASN A 81 -28.12 -10.87 12.74
CA ASN A 81 -29.26 -9.94 12.73
C ASN A 81 -30.53 -10.62 12.17
N THR A 82 -30.38 -11.42 11.11
CA THR A 82 -31.50 -12.18 10.52
C THR A 82 -32.08 -13.17 11.53
N LYS A 83 -31.21 -13.88 12.27
CA LYS A 83 -31.61 -14.79 13.34
C LYS A 83 -32.37 -14.05 14.43
N THR A 84 -31.82 -12.97 14.97
CA THR A 84 -32.46 -12.15 16.01
C THR A 84 -33.83 -11.64 15.57
N ASN A 85 -33.95 -11.15 14.33
CA ASN A 85 -35.23 -10.63 13.81
C ASN A 85 -36.26 -11.76 13.63
N THR A 86 -35.82 -12.95 13.23
CA THR A 86 -36.69 -14.12 13.09
C THR A 86 -37.19 -14.59 14.46
N GLU A 87 -36.29 -14.69 15.44
CA GLU A 87 -36.65 -15.05 16.83
C GLU A 87 -37.64 -14.06 17.43
N ALA A 88 -37.42 -12.76 17.21
CA ALA A 88 -38.36 -11.72 17.64
C ALA A 88 -39.74 -11.85 16.99
N GLY A 89 -39.78 -12.15 15.69
CA GLY A 89 -41.03 -12.36 14.94
C GLY A 89 -41.80 -13.60 15.42
N VAL A 90 -41.11 -14.71 15.64
CA VAL A 90 -41.71 -15.95 16.18
C VAL A 90 -42.27 -15.68 17.58
N ALA A 91 -41.48 -15.08 18.47
CA ALA A 91 -41.93 -14.76 19.82
C ALA A 91 -43.15 -13.81 19.82
N PHE A 92 -43.20 -12.86 18.90
CA PHE A 92 -44.36 -11.97 18.73
C PHE A 92 -45.62 -12.75 18.30
N VAL A 93 -45.49 -13.66 17.34
CA VAL A 93 -46.62 -14.51 16.89
C VAL A 93 -47.10 -15.44 18.02
N GLU A 94 -46.19 -16.03 18.79
CA GLU A 94 -46.53 -16.85 19.96
C GLU A 94 -47.33 -16.05 20.99
N LYS A 95 -46.88 -14.81 21.28
CA LYS A 95 -47.60 -13.92 22.20
C LYS A 95 -48.97 -13.52 21.66
N LEU A 96 -49.09 -13.23 20.37
CA LEU A 96 -50.38 -12.93 19.73
C LEU A 96 -51.34 -14.11 19.80
N ALA A 97 -50.86 -15.34 19.58
CA ALA A 97 -51.68 -16.55 19.67
C ALA A 97 -52.16 -16.85 21.10
N ALA A 98 -51.41 -16.41 22.11
CA ALA A 98 -51.77 -16.54 23.52
C ALA A 98 -52.68 -15.41 24.05
N ALA A 99 -52.83 -14.31 23.30
CA ALA A 99 -53.64 -13.16 23.71
C ALA A 99 -55.14 -13.51 23.73
N LYS A 100 -55.82 -13.07 24.78
CA LYS A 100 -57.26 -13.34 25.04
C LYS A 100 -58.12 -12.13 24.75
N THR A 101 -57.53 -10.93 24.73
CA THR A 101 -58.25 -9.67 24.54
C THR A 101 -57.60 -8.81 23.46
N PHE A 102 -58.41 -7.91 22.87
CA PHE A 102 -57.91 -6.94 21.90
C PHE A 102 -56.94 -5.92 22.53
N ALA A 103 -57.12 -5.58 23.81
CA ALA A 103 -56.21 -4.71 24.54
C ALA A 103 -54.80 -5.32 24.66
N GLU A 104 -54.70 -6.60 25.01
CA GLU A 104 -53.42 -7.34 25.04
C GLU A 104 -52.75 -7.35 23.65
N VAL A 105 -53.52 -7.51 22.57
CA VAL A 105 -52.98 -7.45 21.20
C VAL A 105 -52.37 -6.09 20.87
N LEU A 106 -53.01 -4.99 21.29
CA LEU A 106 -52.49 -3.63 21.08
C LEU A 106 -51.21 -3.38 21.89
N GLU A 107 -51.17 -3.85 23.14
CA GLU A 107 -49.97 -3.79 23.98
C GLU A 107 -48.81 -4.55 23.33
N LEU A 108 -49.06 -5.78 22.88
CA LEU A 108 -48.07 -6.62 22.20
C LEU A 108 -47.53 -5.96 20.92
N GLN A 109 -48.38 -5.31 20.13
CA GLN A 109 -47.93 -4.54 18.96
C GLN A 109 -47.03 -3.38 19.36
N GLY A 110 -47.41 -2.63 20.39
CA GLY A 110 -46.61 -1.52 20.92
C GLY A 110 -45.24 -1.98 21.42
N GLU A 111 -45.20 -3.08 22.18
CA GLU A 111 -43.95 -3.69 22.65
C GLU A 111 -43.07 -4.16 21.49
N PHE A 112 -43.66 -4.80 20.48
CA PHE A 112 -42.93 -5.25 19.30
C PHE A 112 -42.31 -4.09 18.54
N PHE A 113 -43.07 -3.02 18.29
CA PHE A 113 -42.54 -1.82 17.61
C PHE A 113 -41.40 -1.17 18.40
N ARG A 114 -41.57 -1.04 19.72
CA ARG A 114 -40.52 -0.48 20.59
C ARG A 114 -39.25 -1.32 20.53
N SER A 115 -39.39 -2.64 20.73
CA SER A 115 -38.26 -3.59 20.70
C SER A 115 -37.58 -3.62 19.32
N ALA A 116 -38.36 -3.59 18.24
CA ALA A 116 -37.84 -3.53 16.88
C ALA A 116 -37.02 -2.25 16.63
N PHE A 117 -37.47 -1.10 17.15
CA PHE A 117 -36.73 0.15 17.06
C PHE A 117 -35.42 0.13 17.85
N GLU A 118 -35.46 -0.34 19.11
CA GLU A 118 -34.26 -0.47 19.95
C GLU A 118 -33.24 -1.42 19.30
N THR A 119 -33.71 -2.55 18.77
CA THR A 119 -32.89 -3.52 18.03
C THR A 119 -32.26 -2.90 16.78
N LEU A 120 -33.04 -2.20 15.96
CA LEU A 120 -32.55 -1.55 14.75
C LEU A 120 -31.49 -0.48 15.07
N ALA A 121 -31.71 0.32 16.10
CA ALA A 121 -30.75 1.33 16.54
C ALA A 121 -29.42 0.70 16.99
N SER A 122 -29.48 -0.41 17.74
CA SER A 122 -28.28 -1.15 18.13
C SER A 122 -27.56 -1.76 16.92
N GLN A 123 -28.30 -2.48 16.07
CA GLN A 123 -27.74 -3.11 14.86
C GLN A 123 -27.10 -2.08 13.92
N ALA A 124 -27.69 -0.89 13.77
CA ALA A 124 -27.13 0.20 12.97
C ALA A 124 -25.79 0.68 13.53
N LYS A 125 -25.71 0.90 14.85
CA LYS A 125 -24.47 1.32 15.52
C LYS A 125 -23.38 0.26 15.42
N GLU A 126 -23.72 -1.00 15.69
CA GLU A 126 -22.79 -2.12 15.58
C GLU A 126 -22.25 -2.28 14.15
N THR A 127 -23.12 -2.14 13.14
CA THR A 127 -22.73 -2.19 11.73
C THR A 127 -21.82 -1.03 11.35
N GLN A 128 -22.10 0.19 11.84
CA GLN A 128 -21.25 1.35 11.66
C GLN A 128 -19.85 1.12 12.27
N ASP A 129 -19.79 0.68 13.52
CA ASP A 129 -18.53 0.41 14.22
C ASP A 129 -17.71 -0.68 13.51
N LEU A 130 -18.39 -1.71 13.00
CA LEU A 130 -17.74 -2.78 12.24
C LEU A 130 -17.20 -2.25 10.89
N ALA A 131 -17.96 -1.44 10.17
CA ALA A 131 -17.52 -0.85 8.92
C ALA A 131 -16.29 0.06 9.11
N VAL A 132 -16.27 0.88 10.18
CA VAL A 132 -15.10 1.69 10.54
C VAL A 132 -13.89 0.81 10.81
N LYS A 133 -14.04 -0.22 11.65
CA LYS A 133 -12.94 -1.15 11.97
C LYS A 133 -12.38 -1.87 10.74
N VAL A 134 -13.26 -2.32 9.83
CA VAL A 134 -12.83 -2.95 8.57
C VAL A 134 -12.04 -1.96 7.72
N GLY A 135 -12.57 -0.75 7.53
CA GLY A 135 -11.87 0.31 6.79
C GLY A 135 -10.50 0.63 7.38
N GLU A 136 -10.41 0.82 8.70
CA GLU A 136 -9.15 1.06 9.41
C GLU A 136 -8.14 -0.07 9.20
N LYS A 137 -8.56 -1.33 9.36
CA LYS A 137 -7.69 -2.49 9.15
C LYS A 137 -7.20 -2.60 7.71
N THR A 138 -8.00 -2.21 6.72
CA THR A 138 -7.60 -2.23 5.31
C THR A 138 -6.54 -1.17 5.00
N VAL A 139 -6.62 0.03 5.60
CA VAL A 139 -5.67 1.12 5.31
C VAL A 139 -4.44 1.16 6.22
N ALA A 140 -4.51 0.53 7.41
CA ALA A 140 -3.42 0.50 8.38
C ALA A 140 -2.08 -0.02 7.81
N PRO A 141 -2.02 -1.08 6.98
CA PRO A 141 -0.76 -1.56 6.39
C PRO A 141 -0.05 -0.49 5.56
N ALA A 142 -0.80 0.24 4.72
CA ALA A 142 -0.26 1.31 3.88
C ALA A 142 0.27 2.49 4.71
N LYS A 143 -0.47 2.85 5.78
CA LYS A 143 -0.03 3.89 6.73
C LYS A 143 1.27 3.47 7.44
N ALA A 144 1.37 2.21 7.87
CA ALA A 144 2.57 1.68 8.51
C ALA A 144 3.77 1.64 7.55
N ALA A 145 3.57 1.24 6.29
CA ALA A 145 4.60 1.26 5.26
C ALA A 145 5.13 2.68 5.00
N THR A 146 4.21 3.66 4.92
CA THR A 146 4.57 5.08 4.75
C THR A 146 5.37 5.61 5.94
N GLN A 147 4.94 5.32 7.17
CA GLN A 147 5.66 5.72 8.39
C GLN A 147 7.06 5.12 8.45
N LYS A 148 7.20 3.86 8.04
CA LYS A 148 8.49 3.18 7.96
C LYS A 148 9.41 3.83 6.92
N ALA A 149 8.89 4.11 5.72
CA ALA A 149 9.65 4.78 4.67
C ALA A 149 10.15 6.18 5.11
N VAL A 150 9.30 6.97 5.77
CA VAL A 150 9.69 8.28 6.32
C VAL A 150 10.78 8.14 7.38
N ALA A 151 10.67 7.16 8.30
CA ALA A 151 11.68 6.93 9.33
C ALA A 151 13.04 6.52 8.74
N GLU A 152 13.06 5.68 7.71
CA GLU A 152 14.30 5.27 7.04
C GLU A 152 14.95 6.42 6.27
N VAL A 153 14.16 7.31 5.64
CA VAL A 153 14.68 8.54 5.01
C VAL A 153 15.28 9.47 6.05
N THR A 154 14.60 9.71 7.19
CA THR A 154 15.13 10.55 8.27
C THR A 154 16.46 10.01 8.81
N LYS A 155 16.56 8.70 9.07
CA LYS A 155 17.82 8.06 9.50
C LYS A 155 18.93 8.22 8.48
N ALA A 156 18.61 8.10 7.19
CA ALA A 156 19.61 8.26 6.13
C ALA A 156 20.15 9.70 6.05
N VAL A 157 19.29 10.70 6.28
CA VAL A 157 19.68 12.12 6.36
C VAL A 157 20.55 12.39 7.58
N GLU A 158 20.21 11.84 8.76
CA GLU A 158 21.01 11.97 9.97
C GLU A 158 22.39 11.32 9.86
N LYS A 159 22.50 10.20 9.14
CA LYS A 159 23.78 9.49 8.92
C LYS A 159 24.69 10.19 7.90
N ALA A 160 24.14 11.07 7.07
CA ALA A 160 24.86 11.84 6.07
C ALA A 160 25.27 13.25 6.55
N ALA A 161 24.78 13.68 7.71
CA ALA A 161 25.13 14.93 8.39
C ALA A 161 26.26 14.70 9.42
#